data_AF-A0A8S2PT12-F1
#
_entry.id   AF-A0A8S2PT12-F1
#
_cell.length_a   1.000
_cell.length_b   1.000
_cell.length_c   1.000
_cell.angle_alpha   90.00
_cell.angle_beta   90.00
_cell.angle_gamma   90.00
#
_symmetry.space_group_name_H-M   'P 1'
#
loop_
_entity.id
_entity.type
_entity.pdbx_description
1 polymer ?
#
loop_
_entity_poly.entity_id
_entity_poly.type
_entity_poly.pdbx_seq_one_letter_code
_entity_poly.pdbx_strand_id
1 'polypeptide(L)'
;PITGTTTENIEQVRHFIDDYPYITVEDIQEQTDLSHGNVKRMITDHLKPQKITARYIPKDLTDPQRAERVRLSKHNLGKFQQGIWHLCDVITGDESWFRHKQIDRKISSKAWVGGGDAPPTVVRGNRPHAHQDVSDYLESEGLTIIPHPANSPDLPPCDFWLFDLIKDNLTDQYDSESIHDAVIDFMNSLNRDEQKTVEKWTERMQLCVDNNGDYFEHLMK
;
A
#
# COMPACT_ATOMS: atom_id res chain seq x y z
N PRO A 1 -19.15 40.26 -20.47
CA PRO A 1 -18.28 39.23 -19.85
C PRO A 1 -18.86 38.84 -18.48
N ILE A 2 -19.55 37.70 -18.42
CA ILE A 2 -20.03 37.14 -17.15
C ILE A 2 -18.78 36.78 -16.36
N THR A 3 -18.60 37.38 -15.19
CA THR A 3 -17.51 37.10 -14.27
C THR A 3 -17.63 35.63 -13.85
N GLY A 4 -16.95 34.73 -14.57
CA GLY A 4 -17.09 33.29 -14.37
C GLY A 4 -16.71 32.83 -12.97
N THR A 5 -15.99 33.64 -12.20
CA THR A 5 -15.51 33.37 -10.84
C THR A 5 -16.47 33.93 -9.78
N THR A 6 -17.73 33.47 -9.78
CA THR A 6 -18.68 33.77 -8.71
C THR A 6 -18.49 32.83 -7.52
N THR A 7 -18.99 33.22 -6.34
CA THR A 7 -18.97 32.36 -5.15
C THR A 7 -19.72 31.06 -5.39
N GLU A 8 -20.85 31.10 -6.10
CA GLU A 8 -21.64 29.92 -6.46
C GLU A 8 -20.84 28.94 -7.32
N ASN A 9 -20.09 29.44 -8.31
CA ASN A 9 -19.30 28.57 -9.19
C ASN A 9 -18.08 27.98 -8.45
N ILE A 10 -17.46 28.75 -7.54
CA ILE A 10 -16.38 28.23 -6.68
C ILE A 10 -16.92 27.09 -5.80
N GLU A 11 -18.10 27.26 -5.22
CA GLU A 11 -18.74 26.27 -4.37
C GLU A 11 -19.16 25.02 -5.16
N GLN A 12 -19.68 25.20 -6.37
CA GLN A 12 -19.98 24.09 -7.28
C GLN A 12 -18.73 23.27 -7.62
N VAL A 13 -17.61 23.92 -7.94
CA VAL A 13 -16.33 23.24 -8.19
C VAL A 13 -15.81 22.56 -6.93
N ARG A 14 -16.01 23.14 -5.74
CA ARG A 14 -15.66 22.51 -4.46
C ARG A 14 -16.41 21.20 -4.25
N HIS A 15 -17.73 21.20 -4.44
CA HIS A 15 -18.54 19.99 -4.33
C HIS A 15 -18.08 18.88 -5.26
N PHE A 16 -17.74 19.19 -6.52
CA PHE A 16 -17.20 18.20 -7.45
C PHE A 16 -15.88 17.58 -6.97
N ILE A 17 -15.00 18.37 -6.36
CA ILE A 17 -13.71 17.89 -5.84
C ILE A 17 -13.92 17.01 -4.60
N ASP A 18 -14.82 17.41 -3.71
CA ASP A 18 -15.10 16.70 -2.47
C ASP A 18 -15.81 15.35 -2.75
N ASP A 19 -16.76 15.33 -3.69
CA ASP A 19 -17.52 14.12 -4.06
C ASP A 19 -16.73 13.20 -5.00
N TYR A 20 -15.86 13.77 -5.85
CA TYR A 20 -15.09 13.03 -6.85
C TYR A 20 -13.60 13.42 -6.82
N PRO A 21 -12.79 12.84 -5.92
CA PRO A 21 -11.38 13.23 -5.73
C PRO A 21 -10.49 13.07 -6.98
N TYR A 22 -10.88 12.22 -7.94
CA TYR A 22 -10.11 11.97 -9.16
C TYR A 22 -10.52 12.84 -10.35
N ILE A 23 -11.50 13.74 -10.17
CA ILE A 23 -12.08 14.52 -11.26
C ILE A 23 -11.03 15.42 -11.94
N THR A 24 -11.02 15.42 -13.27
CA THR A 24 -10.14 16.28 -14.07
C THR A 24 -10.74 17.66 -14.29
N VAL A 25 -9.92 18.62 -14.72
CA VAL A 25 -10.43 19.96 -15.07
C VAL A 25 -11.36 19.86 -16.28
N GLU A 26 -11.05 18.94 -17.19
CA GLU A 26 -11.85 18.57 -18.35
C GLU A 26 -13.20 17.98 -17.94
N ASP A 27 -13.24 17.05 -16.99
CA ASP A 27 -14.50 16.47 -16.48
C ASP A 27 -15.38 17.54 -15.81
N ILE A 28 -14.80 18.43 -15.01
CA ILE A 28 -15.55 19.55 -14.40
C ILE A 28 -16.07 20.49 -15.49
N GLN A 29 -15.30 20.77 -16.54
CA GLN A 29 -15.77 21.56 -17.68
C GLN A 29 -16.90 20.86 -18.44
N GLU A 30 -16.91 19.53 -18.56
CA GLU A 30 -18.00 18.82 -19.22
C GLU A 30 -19.30 18.84 -18.39
N GLN A 31 -19.16 18.85 -17.06
CA GLN A 31 -20.29 18.84 -16.13
C GLN A 31 -20.76 20.25 -15.69
N THR A 32 -20.04 21.30 -16.10
CA THR A 32 -20.37 22.69 -15.78
C THR A 32 -20.31 23.56 -17.03
N ASP A 33 -21.09 24.63 -17.13
CA ASP A 33 -20.97 25.60 -18.24
C ASP A 33 -19.76 26.54 -18.09
N LEU A 34 -18.72 26.13 -17.35
CA LEU A 34 -17.54 26.92 -17.04
C LEU A 34 -16.40 26.59 -18.01
N SER A 35 -15.69 27.61 -18.49
CA SER A 35 -14.48 27.36 -19.29
C SER A 35 -13.37 26.72 -18.46
N HIS A 36 -12.55 25.86 -19.08
CA HIS A 36 -11.37 25.25 -18.47
C HIS A 36 -10.50 26.28 -17.72
N GLY A 37 -10.29 27.47 -18.31
CA GLY A 37 -9.52 28.54 -17.69
C GLY A 37 -10.15 29.08 -16.40
N ASN A 38 -11.49 29.14 -16.33
CA ASN A 38 -12.21 29.54 -15.11
C ASN A 38 -12.13 28.44 -14.04
N VAL A 39 -12.38 27.19 -14.41
CA VAL A 39 -12.28 26.04 -13.50
C VAL A 39 -10.88 25.95 -12.90
N LYS A 40 -9.84 25.97 -13.76
CA LYS A 40 -8.44 25.94 -13.30
C LYS A 40 -8.14 27.05 -12.31
N ARG A 41 -8.61 28.27 -12.58
CA ARG A 41 -8.38 29.44 -11.73
C ARG A 41 -9.14 29.36 -10.39
N MET A 42 -10.36 28.84 -10.38
CA MET A 42 -11.08 28.53 -9.13
C MET A 42 -10.31 27.54 -8.28
N ILE A 43 -9.82 26.47 -8.89
CA ILE A 43 -9.03 25.44 -8.22
C ILE A 43 -7.72 26.05 -7.68
N THR A 44 -6.92 26.73 -8.51
CA THR A 44 -5.58 27.20 -8.10
C THR A 44 -5.60 28.41 -7.18
N ASP A 45 -6.54 29.33 -7.37
CA ASP A 45 -6.47 30.64 -6.72
C ASP A 45 -7.42 30.76 -5.52
N HIS A 46 -8.54 30.03 -5.53
CA HIS A 46 -9.58 30.12 -4.50
C HIS A 46 -9.61 28.88 -3.60
N LEU A 47 -9.72 27.68 -4.18
CA LEU A 47 -9.85 26.44 -3.42
C LEU A 47 -8.50 25.93 -2.90
N LYS A 48 -7.44 26.10 -3.69
CA LYS A 48 -6.06 25.67 -3.39
C LYS A 48 -5.98 24.22 -2.86
N PRO A 49 -6.68 23.24 -3.46
CA PRO A 49 -6.57 21.86 -3.03
C PRO A 49 -5.16 21.35 -3.35
N GLN A 50 -4.68 20.45 -2.51
CA GLN A 50 -3.42 19.77 -2.76
C GLN A 50 -3.68 18.57 -3.66
N LYS A 51 -2.83 18.37 -4.67
CA LYS A 51 -2.87 17.15 -5.48
C LYS A 51 -1.90 16.15 -4.89
N ILE A 52 -2.43 15.18 -4.14
CA ILE A 52 -1.64 14.15 -3.45
C ILE A 52 -1.88 12.80 -4.13
N THR A 53 -0.85 11.96 -4.17
CA THR A 53 -0.98 10.58 -4.68
C THR A 53 -1.86 9.78 -3.71
N ALA A 54 -2.89 9.12 -4.22
CA ALA A 54 -3.74 8.25 -3.41
C ALA A 54 -2.91 7.20 -2.68
N ARG A 55 -3.29 6.91 -1.43
CA ARG A 55 -2.75 5.79 -0.66
C ARG A 55 -3.40 4.51 -1.16
N TYR A 56 -2.59 3.52 -1.53
CA TYR A 56 -3.10 2.20 -1.82
C TYR A 56 -3.25 1.45 -0.51
N ILE A 57 -4.43 0.89 -0.25
CA ILE A 57 -4.57 -0.13 0.79
C ILE A 57 -4.92 -1.45 0.12
N PRO A 58 -4.49 -2.57 0.68
CA PRO A 58 -4.84 -3.89 0.20
C PRO A 58 -6.36 -4.07 0.12
N LYS A 59 -7.09 -3.74 1.20
CA LYS A 59 -8.55 -3.88 1.27
C LYS A 59 -9.16 -3.07 2.41
N ASP A 60 -10.35 -2.50 2.23
CA ASP A 60 -11.12 -1.96 3.37
C ASP A 60 -11.41 -3.05 4.39
N LEU A 61 -10.88 -2.87 5.60
CA LEU A 61 -10.99 -3.84 6.68
C LEU A 61 -12.35 -3.70 7.39
N THR A 62 -12.97 -4.83 7.66
CA THR A 62 -14.12 -4.94 8.57
C THR A 62 -13.64 -4.95 10.02
N ASP A 63 -14.52 -4.63 10.98
CA ASP A 63 -14.17 -4.67 12.41
C ASP A 63 -13.62 -6.03 12.86
N PRO A 64 -14.19 -7.19 12.43
CA PRO A 64 -13.60 -8.49 12.74
C PRO A 64 -12.19 -8.66 12.16
N GLN A 65 -11.90 -8.14 10.96
CA GLN A 65 -10.57 -8.23 10.37
C GLN A 65 -9.54 -7.37 11.13
N ARG A 66 -9.92 -6.16 11.54
CA ARG A 66 -9.09 -5.32 12.43
C ARG A 66 -8.80 -6.03 13.75
N ALA A 67 -9.83 -6.56 14.40
CA ALA A 67 -9.69 -7.27 15.67
C ALA A 67 -8.75 -8.48 15.54
N GLU A 68 -8.89 -9.25 14.45
CA GLU A 68 -8.03 -10.40 14.18
C GLU A 68 -6.57 -9.99 13.90
N ARG A 69 -6.36 -8.91 13.14
CA ARG A 69 -5.04 -8.30 12.95
C ARG A 69 -4.38 -7.95 14.28
N VAL A 70 -5.09 -7.27 15.19
CA VAL A 70 -4.58 -6.94 16.54
C VAL A 70 -4.27 -8.22 17.33
N ARG A 71 -5.18 -9.19 17.32
CA ARG A 71 -5.04 -10.44 18.08
C ARG A 71 -3.80 -11.21 17.64
N LEU A 72 -3.61 -11.38 16.34
CA LEU A 72 -2.48 -12.11 15.77
C LEU A 72 -1.17 -11.35 15.93
N SER A 73 -1.16 -10.03 15.71
CA SER A 73 0.03 -9.21 15.96
C SER A 73 0.48 -9.29 17.41
N LYS A 74 -0.44 -9.20 18.39
CA LYS A 74 -0.12 -9.38 19.82
C LYS A 74 0.44 -10.78 20.12
N HIS A 75 -0.18 -11.82 19.55
CA HIS A 75 0.27 -13.19 19.74
C HIS A 75 1.69 -13.41 19.23
N ASN A 76 1.95 -13.03 17.97
CA ASN A 76 3.24 -13.21 17.32
C ASN A 76 4.32 -12.35 17.99
N LEU A 77 4.02 -11.08 18.29
CA LEU A 77 4.94 -10.18 18.99
C LEU A 77 5.34 -10.74 20.36
N GLY A 78 4.38 -11.30 21.11
CA GLY A 78 4.65 -11.95 22.39
C GLY A 78 5.62 -13.12 22.27
N LYS A 79 5.56 -13.92 21.19
CA LYS A 79 6.49 -15.03 20.95
C LYS A 79 7.92 -14.56 20.71
N PHE A 80 8.10 -13.49 19.94
CA PHE A 80 9.41 -12.88 19.72
C PHE A 80 9.96 -12.23 21.01
N GLN A 81 9.13 -11.49 21.75
CA GLN A 81 9.53 -10.84 23.00
C GLN A 81 9.90 -11.83 24.10
N GLN A 82 9.27 -13.01 24.12
CA GLN A 82 9.57 -14.10 25.06
C GLN A 82 10.78 -14.94 24.64
N GLY A 83 11.38 -14.69 23.46
CA GLY A 83 12.48 -15.50 22.92
C GLY A 83 12.06 -16.93 22.54
N ILE A 84 10.76 -17.17 22.31
CA ILE A 84 10.26 -18.47 21.85
C ILE A 84 10.52 -18.63 20.35
N TRP A 85 10.37 -17.55 19.60
CA TRP A 85 10.69 -17.49 18.18
C TRP A 85 11.90 -16.62 17.96
N HIS A 86 12.88 -17.13 17.21
CA HIS A 86 13.98 -16.36 16.65
C HIS A 86 13.79 -16.27 15.14
N LEU A 87 14.31 -15.22 14.50
CA LEU A 87 14.15 -15.08 13.05
C LEU A 87 14.83 -16.21 12.27
N CYS A 88 15.96 -16.72 12.76
CA CYS A 88 16.63 -17.88 12.17
C CYS A 88 15.76 -19.15 12.17
N ASP A 89 14.68 -19.17 12.94
CA ASP A 89 13.71 -20.26 13.01
C ASP A 89 12.50 -20.03 12.07
N VAL A 90 12.43 -18.87 11.40
CA VAL A 90 11.30 -18.47 10.58
C VAL A 90 11.65 -18.51 9.10
N ILE A 91 10.86 -19.26 8.34
CA ILE A 91 10.87 -19.24 6.88
C ILE A 91 9.65 -18.45 6.42
N THR A 92 9.87 -17.46 5.56
CA THR A 92 8.81 -16.67 4.93
C THR A 92 9.01 -16.69 3.41
N GLY A 93 7.91 -16.71 2.67
CA GLY A 93 7.92 -16.67 1.21
C GLY A 93 6.57 -16.19 0.69
N ASP A 94 6.59 -15.51 -0.45
CA ASP A 94 5.38 -15.07 -1.16
C ASP A 94 5.70 -14.89 -2.66
N GLU A 95 4.68 -14.59 -3.47
CA GLU A 95 4.76 -14.42 -4.92
C GLU A 95 4.57 -12.94 -5.32
N SER A 96 5.51 -12.39 -6.08
CA SER A 96 5.41 -11.02 -6.62
C SER A 96 5.62 -10.98 -8.13
N TRP A 97 4.87 -10.10 -8.80
CA TRP A 97 5.05 -9.82 -10.23
C TRP A 97 6.21 -8.84 -10.46
N PHE A 98 7.17 -9.27 -11.28
CA PHE A 98 8.20 -8.40 -11.86
C PHE A 98 7.83 -8.09 -13.32
N ARG A 99 7.97 -6.83 -13.73
CA ARG A 99 7.58 -6.36 -15.06
C ARG A 99 8.82 -5.90 -15.82
N HIS A 100 8.89 -6.25 -17.10
CA HIS A 100 9.99 -5.85 -18.00
C HIS A 100 10.10 -4.33 -18.18
N LYS A 101 8.98 -3.61 -18.10
CA LYS A 101 8.94 -2.14 -18.02
C LYS A 101 8.23 -1.71 -16.75
N GLN A 102 8.84 -0.80 -16.00
CA GLN A 102 8.16 -0.15 -14.88
C GLN A 102 7.11 0.84 -15.42
N ILE A 103 5.82 0.44 -15.39
CA ILE A 103 4.72 1.34 -15.73
C ILE A 103 4.40 2.17 -14.48
N ASP A 104 4.62 3.47 -14.56
CA ASP A 104 4.53 4.39 -13.44
C ASP A 104 3.07 4.71 -13.07
N ARG A 105 2.38 3.75 -12.43
CA ARG A 105 0.98 3.87 -11.97
C ARG A 105 0.75 5.01 -10.95
N LYS A 106 1.82 5.56 -10.37
CA LYS A 106 1.74 6.64 -9.36
C LYS A 106 1.15 7.93 -9.95
N ILE A 107 1.43 8.25 -11.21
CA ILE A 107 0.94 9.51 -11.80
C ILE A 107 -0.56 9.44 -12.12
N SER A 108 -1.05 8.29 -12.60
CA SER A 108 -2.45 8.10 -12.97
C SER A 108 -3.40 7.97 -11.78
N SER A 109 -2.88 7.89 -10.55
CA SER A 109 -3.66 7.74 -9.31
C SER A 109 -3.61 8.98 -8.40
N LYS A 110 -3.19 10.13 -8.94
CA LYS A 110 -3.23 11.40 -8.22
C LYS A 110 -4.67 11.90 -8.10
N ALA A 111 -5.03 12.33 -6.90
CA ALA A 111 -6.34 12.89 -6.59
C ALA A 111 -6.20 14.27 -5.95
N TRP A 112 -7.26 15.06 -6.03
CA TRP A 112 -7.42 16.31 -5.31
C TRP A 112 -7.86 16.02 -3.87
N VAL A 113 -7.26 16.71 -2.91
CA VAL A 113 -7.65 16.67 -1.49
C VAL A 113 -7.65 18.08 -0.89
N GLY A 114 -8.50 18.28 0.12
CA GLY A 114 -8.53 19.50 0.91
C GLY A 114 -7.21 19.74 1.66
N GLY A 115 -6.93 21.00 1.98
CA GLY A 115 -5.71 21.38 2.68
C GLY A 115 -5.68 20.80 4.10
N GLY A 116 -4.87 19.75 4.32
CA GLY A 116 -4.72 19.07 5.62
C GLY A 116 -5.34 17.67 5.66
N ASP A 117 -6.00 17.22 4.60
CA ASP A 117 -6.66 15.92 4.54
C ASP A 117 -5.71 14.78 4.13
N ALA A 118 -6.06 13.56 4.54
CA ALA A 118 -5.31 12.36 4.18
C ALA A 118 -5.52 11.97 2.70
N PRO A 119 -4.54 11.31 2.05
CA PRO A 119 -4.70 10.86 0.67
C PRO A 119 -5.86 9.86 0.51
N PRO A 120 -6.60 9.88 -0.62
CA PRO A 120 -7.70 8.96 -0.87
C PRO A 120 -7.19 7.53 -1.02
N THR A 121 -8.08 6.57 -0.80
CA THR A 121 -7.72 5.17 -0.59
C THR A 121 -8.15 4.29 -1.77
N VAL A 122 -7.23 3.49 -2.34
CA VAL A 122 -7.51 2.55 -3.46
C VAL A 122 -7.33 1.11 -3.00
N VAL A 123 -8.37 0.28 -3.18
CA VAL A 123 -8.43 -1.14 -2.78
C VAL A 123 -7.88 -2.08 -3.88
N ARG A 124 -7.16 -3.14 -3.51
CA ARG A 124 -6.73 -4.24 -4.41
C ARG A 124 -7.50 -5.55 -4.14
N GLY A 125 -7.67 -6.37 -5.17
CA GLY A 125 -8.31 -7.69 -5.04
C GLY A 125 -7.36 -8.74 -4.44
N ASN A 126 -7.92 -9.68 -3.66
CA ASN A 126 -7.18 -10.78 -3.03
C ASN A 126 -7.05 -12.02 -3.93
N ARG A 127 -6.04 -12.83 -3.62
CA ARG A 127 -5.89 -14.22 -4.07
C ARG A 127 -6.06 -15.17 -2.86
N PRO A 128 -6.71 -16.33 -3.02
CA PRO A 128 -6.74 -17.35 -1.98
C PRO A 128 -5.45 -18.19 -2.00
N HIS A 129 -4.84 -18.41 -0.84
CA HIS A 129 -3.52 -19.06 -0.70
C HIS A 129 -3.47 -20.16 0.38
N ALA A 130 -4.55 -20.90 0.62
CA ALA A 130 -4.49 -22.00 1.58
C ALA A 130 -5.36 -23.18 1.15
N HIS A 131 -4.71 -24.31 0.87
CA HIS A 131 -5.36 -25.61 0.65
C HIS A 131 -4.93 -26.56 1.78
N GLN A 132 -5.85 -27.42 2.24
CA GLN A 132 -5.62 -28.28 3.40
C GLN A 132 -4.41 -29.22 3.21
N ASP A 133 -4.27 -29.80 2.02
CA ASP A 133 -3.14 -30.68 1.68
C ASP A 133 -1.76 -30.04 1.92
N VAL A 134 -1.63 -28.72 1.74
CA VAL A 134 -0.38 -28.00 2.01
C VAL A 134 -0.14 -27.89 3.51
N SER A 135 -1.19 -27.67 4.29
CA SER A 135 -1.09 -27.60 5.75
C SER A 135 -0.70 -28.96 6.35
N ASP A 136 -1.32 -30.04 5.87
CA ASP A 136 -1.04 -31.40 6.32
C ASP A 136 0.41 -31.81 6.00
N TYR A 137 0.92 -31.42 4.82
CA TYR A 137 2.30 -31.66 4.44
C TYR A 137 3.28 -30.90 5.35
N LEU A 138 3.06 -29.60 5.59
CA LEU A 138 3.94 -28.80 6.45
C LEU A 138 4.00 -29.35 7.88
N GLU A 139 2.85 -29.79 8.42
CA GLU A 139 2.81 -30.42 9.74
C GLU A 139 3.59 -31.76 9.75
N SER A 140 3.49 -32.56 8.69
CA SER A 140 4.25 -33.82 8.56
C SER A 140 5.77 -33.61 8.52
N GLU A 141 6.22 -32.47 8.01
CA GLU A 141 7.63 -32.05 7.98
C GLU A 141 8.08 -31.37 9.29
N GLY A 142 7.20 -31.29 10.30
CA GLY A 142 7.49 -30.67 11.60
C GLY A 142 7.53 -29.13 11.56
N LEU A 143 7.00 -28.50 10.50
CA LEU A 143 6.93 -27.06 10.36
C LEU A 143 5.67 -26.51 11.02
N THR A 144 5.82 -25.47 11.84
CA THR A 144 4.69 -24.76 12.45
C THR A 144 4.31 -23.55 11.59
N ILE A 145 3.06 -23.49 11.16
CA ILE A 145 2.53 -22.34 10.42
C ILE A 145 2.33 -21.17 11.39
N ILE A 146 3.04 -20.05 11.13
CA ILE A 146 2.79 -18.80 11.85
C ILE A 146 1.43 -18.25 11.40
N PRO A 147 0.49 -17.96 12.32
CA PRO A 147 -0.80 -17.44 11.93
C PRO A 147 -0.67 -16.03 11.35
N HIS A 148 -1.34 -15.79 10.22
CA HIS A 148 -1.28 -14.54 9.48
C HIS A 148 -2.70 -13.97 9.22
N PRO A 149 -2.97 -12.70 9.54
CA PRO A 149 -4.29 -12.10 9.31
C PRO A 149 -4.56 -11.84 7.82
N ALA A 150 -5.80 -12.11 7.38
CA ALA A 150 -6.21 -11.85 6.00
C ALA A 150 -6.04 -10.37 5.59
N ASN A 151 -5.68 -10.13 4.33
CA ASN A 151 -5.47 -8.79 3.74
C ASN A 151 -4.39 -7.95 4.46
N SER A 152 -3.30 -8.57 4.91
CA SER A 152 -2.29 -7.86 5.72
C SER A 152 -0.88 -7.87 5.13
N PRO A 153 -0.67 -7.44 3.87
CA PRO A 153 0.66 -7.36 3.25
C PRO A 153 1.57 -6.30 3.88
N ASP A 154 1.07 -5.48 4.81
CA ASP A 154 1.87 -4.58 5.64
C ASP A 154 2.63 -5.29 6.77
N LEU A 155 2.35 -6.58 6.99
CA LEU A 155 2.95 -7.40 8.04
C LEU A 155 4.03 -8.41 7.60
N PRO A 156 4.00 -9.09 6.45
CA PRO A 156 4.99 -10.10 6.10
C PRO A 156 6.27 -9.48 5.51
N PRO A 157 7.47 -9.97 5.90
CA PRO A 157 8.75 -9.40 5.43
C PRO A 157 8.95 -9.42 3.92
N CYS A 158 8.35 -10.39 3.21
CA CYS A 158 8.46 -10.47 1.76
C CYS A 158 7.85 -9.23 1.08
N ASP A 159 6.65 -8.82 1.51
CA ASP A 159 5.95 -7.68 0.93
C ASP A 159 6.61 -6.35 1.30
N PHE A 160 6.80 -6.09 2.59
CA PHE A 160 7.20 -4.75 3.04
C PHE A 160 8.69 -4.44 2.88
N TRP A 161 9.52 -5.47 2.66
CA TRP A 161 10.98 -5.33 2.60
C TRP A 161 11.57 -5.97 1.35
N LEU A 162 11.45 -7.30 1.19
CA LEU A 162 12.21 -8.00 0.16
C LEU A 162 11.82 -7.56 -1.26
N PHE A 163 10.53 -7.56 -1.58
CA PHE A 163 10.08 -7.24 -2.93
C PHE A 163 10.32 -5.79 -3.31
N ASP A 164 10.09 -4.85 -2.39
CA ASP A 164 10.36 -3.44 -2.62
C ASP A 164 11.86 -3.20 -2.79
N LEU A 165 12.70 -3.82 -1.94
CA LEU A 165 14.15 -3.74 -2.06
C LEU A 165 14.65 -4.27 -3.42
N ILE A 166 14.13 -5.40 -3.89
CA ILE A 166 14.49 -5.92 -5.22
C ILE A 166 14.00 -4.96 -6.31
N LYS A 167 12.73 -4.57 -6.29
CA LYS A 167 12.13 -3.73 -7.37
C LYS A 167 12.78 -2.37 -7.50
N ASP A 168 13.18 -1.75 -6.38
CA ASP A 168 13.85 -0.44 -6.38
C ASP A 168 15.28 -0.51 -6.93
N ASN A 169 15.91 -1.68 -6.90
CA ASN A 169 17.28 -1.89 -7.39
C ASN A 169 17.33 -2.55 -8.78
N LEU A 170 16.19 -2.95 -9.34
CA LEU A 170 16.11 -3.47 -10.70
C LEU A 170 15.92 -2.33 -11.70
N THR A 171 16.74 -2.31 -12.74
CA THR A 171 16.49 -1.47 -13.93
C THR A 171 15.49 -2.12 -14.86
N ASP A 172 14.97 -1.36 -15.83
CA ASP A 172 14.19 -1.93 -16.93
C ASP A 172 14.97 -3.07 -17.61
N GLN A 173 14.26 -4.16 -17.91
CA GLN A 173 14.81 -5.37 -18.50
C GLN A 173 14.15 -5.64 -19.84
N TYR A 174 14.87 -6.31 -20.74
CA TYR A 174 14.38 -6.53 -22.09
C TYR A 174 13.31 -7.64 -22.16
N ASP A 175 13.55 -8.74 -21.45
CA ASP A 175 12.73 -9.94 -21.48
C ASP A 175 12.68 -10.63 -20.10
N SER A 176 11.95 -11.74 -20.03
CA SER A 176 11.76 -12.49 -18.78
C SER A 176 13.03 -13.16 -18.28
N GLU A 177 13.94 -13.57 -19.16
CA GLU A 177 15.20 -14.21 -18.77
C GLU A 177 16.14 -13.19 -18.12
N SER A 178 16.23 -12.00 -18.71
CA SER A 178 17.00 -10.88 -18.18
C SER A 178 16.50 -10.44 -16.79
N ILE A 179 15.18 -10.44 -16.56
CA ILE A 179 14.59 -10.18 -15.23
C ILE A 179 15.01 -11.26 -14.23
N HIS A 180 14.91 -12.53 -14.63
CA HIS A 180 15.26 -13.65 -13.77
C HIS A 180 16.72 -13.56 -13.32
N ASP A 181 17.64 -13.33 -14.26
CA ASP A 181 19.07 -13.24 -13.96
C ASP A 181 19.40 -12.02 -13.09
N ALA A 182 18.81 -10.85 -13.38
CA ALA A 182 18.98 -9.65 -12.57
C ALA A 182 18.47 -9.83 -11.13
N VAL A 183 17.35 -10.54 -10.94
CA VAL A 183 16.84 -10.88 -9.60
C VAL A 183 17.82 -11.81 -8.88
N ILE A 184 18.33 -12.85 -9.54
CA ILE A 184 19.30 -13.77 -8.94
C ILE A 184 20.58 -13.05 -8.53
N ASP A 185 21.13 -12.23 -9.41
CA ASP A 185 22.36 -11.47 -9.14
C ASP A 185 22.19 -10.53 -7.95
N PHE A 186 21.05 -9.82 -7.90
CA PHE A 186 20.73 -8.96 -6.77
C PHE A 186 20.61 -9.75 -5.47
N MET A 187 19.85 -10.86 -5.47
CA MET A 187 19.68 -11.71 -4.29
C MET A 187 21.03 -12.25 -3.78
N ASN A 188 21.93 -12.63 -4.68
CA ASN A 188 23.28 -13.09 -4.32
C ASN A 188 24.16 -11.96 -3.75
N SER A 189 23.88 -10.71 -4.11
CA SER A 189 24.61 -9.53 -3.61
C SER A 189 24.14 -9.04 -2.24
N LEU A 190 22.95 -9.47 -1.77
CA LEU A 190 22.39 -9.01 -0.51
C LEU A 190 23.27 -9.43 0.68
N ASN A 191 23.62 -8.46 1.53
CA ASN A 191 24.17 -8.78 2.84
C ASN A 191 23.04 -9.33 3.72
N ARG A 192 23.32 -10.41 4.45
CA ARG A 192 22.33 -11.07 5.32
C ARG A 192 22.25 -10.34 6.66
N ASP A 193 21.84 -9.07 6.65
CA ASP A 193 21.57 -8.32 7.88
C ASP A 193 20.16 -8.64 8.38
N GLU A 194 19.99 -9.88 8.83
CA GLU A 194 18.73 -10.47 9.28
C GLU A 194 18.14 -9.70 10.48
N GLN A 195 18.98 -9.10 11.32
CA GLN A 195 18.56 -8.42 12.54
C GLN A 195 17.67 -7.19 12.26
N LYS A 196 18.00 -6.39 11.23
CA LYS A 196 17.18 -5.24 10.84
C LYS A 196 15.78 -5.64 10.36
N THR A 197 15.64 -6.82 9.77
CA THR A 197 14.34 -7.33 9.32
C THR A 197 13.46 -7.73 10.51
N VAL A 198 14.04 -8.26 11.59
CA VAL A 198 13.31 -8.58 12.84
C VAL A 198 12.78 -7.32 13.51
N GLU A 199 13.66 -6.34 13.69
CA GLU A 199 13.32 -5.08 14.36
C GLU A 199 12.17 -4.40 13.60
N LYS A 200 12.24 -4.35 12.27
CA LYS A 200 11.14 -3.84 11.44
C LYS A 200 9.88 -4.67 11.52
N TRP A 201 9.97 -6.00 11.57
CA TRP A 201 8.77 -6.85 11.63
C TRP A 201 8.04 -6.68 12.96
N THR A 202 8.78 -6.66 14.06
CA THR A 202 8.24 -6.43 15.41
C THR A 202 7.68 -5.02 15.58
N GLU A 203 8.35 -4.00 15.04
CA GLU A 203 7.84 -2.62 14.96
C GLU A 203 6.50 -2.56 14.22
N ARG A 204 6.39 -3.22 13.06
CA ARG A 204 5.15 -3.27 12.28
C ARG A 204 4.02 -3.96 13.03
N MET A 205 4.29 -5.07 13.73
CA MET A 205 3.30 -5.71 14.59
C MET A 205 2.84 -4.78 15.71
N GLN A 206 3.76 -4.02 16.31
CA GLN A 206 3.42 -3.04 17.35
C GLN A 206 2.56 -1.90 16.79
N LEU A 207 2.90 -1.35 15.62
CA LEU A 207 2.09 -0.34 14.94
C LEU A 207 0.68 -0.85 14.59
N CYS A 208 0.57 -2.10 14.17
CA CYS A 208 -0.73 -2.75 13.95
C CYS A 208 -1.58 -2.77 15.23
N VAL A 209 -0.95 -3.04 16.38
CA VAL A 209 -1.62 -3.04 17.67
C VAL A 209 -2.01 -1.64 18.11
N ASP A 210 -1.09 -0.68 18.01
CA ASP A 210 -1.29 0.70 18.45
C ASP A 210 -2.33 1.42 17.60
N ASN A 211 -2.46 1.03 16.33
CA ASN A 211 -3.44 1.55 15.39
C ASN A 211 -4.73 0.72 15.32
N ASN A 212 -5.04 -0.07 16.36
CA ASN A 212 -6.27 -0.86 16.48
C ASN A 212 -6.57 -1.77 15.27
N GLY A 213 -5.53 -2.25 14.60
CA GLY A 213 -5.63 -3.17 13.47
C GLY A 213 -5.82 -2.47 12.12
N ASP A 214 -5.92 -1.15 12.05
CA ASP A 214 -5.91 -0.42 10.78
C ASP A 214 -4.51 -0.38 10.15
N TYR A 215 -4.44 -0.22 8.83
CA TYR A 215 -3.16 -0.09 8.12
C TYR A 215 -2.38 1.13 8.61
N PHE A 216 -1.08 0.95 8.81
CA PHE A 216 -0.21 1.93 9.48
C PHE A 216 0.99 2.37 8.63
N GLU A 217 1.12 1.91 7.37
CA GLU A 217 2.29 2.24 6.53
C GLU A 217 2.54 3.76 6.39
N HIS A 218 1.47 4.56 6.38
CA HIS A 218 1.52 6.02 6.34
C HIS A 218 2.14 6.67 7.59
N LEU A 219 2.26 5.93 8.69
CA LEU A 219 2.90 6.37 9.93
C LEU A 219 4.41 6.07 9.94
N MET A 220 4.88 5.21 9.02
CA MET A 220 6.29 4.86 8.87
C MET A 220 6.96 5.89 7.95
N LYS A 221 8.06 6.50 8.41
CA LYS A 221 8.84 7.50 7.67
C LYS A 221 10.09 6.90 7.04
#